data_AF-A0A4U0UKD8-F1
#
_entry.id   AF-A0A4U0UKD8-F1
#
_cell.length_a   1.000
_cell.length_b   1.000
_cell.length_c   1.000
_cell.angle_alpha   90.00
_cell.angle_beta   90.00
_cell.angle_gamma   90.00
#
_symmetry.space_group_name_H-M   'P 1'
#
loop_
_entity.id
_entity.type
_entity.pdbx_description
1 polymer ?
#
loop_
_entity_poly.entity_id
_entity_poly.type
_entity_poly.pdbx_seq_one_letter_code
_entity_poly.pdbx_strand_id
1 'polypeptide(L)'
;MDTIYCPEIASLIKRLTGCKRVFTVTHRVRGFKATANAPNLAKPIRIPHNDTTPLGTRQAIRYSRHDLRDAAEEAGILAVEQALYESTHGVQAVDKESQTFEELYNFPVPGPRYATYTVWRPLKPVTRDPLAMVPRREIDGDPDLVFWRYDNRVPGPDGDWLRQLEMVKLRTDAVVLREQLGGDQVIEAAGPAWDYLPDQQIDEVLVVQLSDTASLGPGATVGGGTAHASPGLGHAGYGDARESVEVRVIAIW
;
A
#
# COMPACT_ATOMS: atom_id res chain seq x y z
N MET A 1 10.87 -6.82 17.38
CA MET A 1 9.92 -6.73 16.25
C MET A 1 9.34 -8.09 15.94
N ASP A 2 10.13 -9.03 15.46
CA ASP A 2 9.62 -10.30 14.91
C ASP A 2 9.01 -11.28 15.91
N THR A 3 9.46 -11.27 17.18
CA THR A 3 9.02 -12.25 18.18
C THR A 3 7.80 -11.84 18.99
N ILE A 4 7.42 -10.56 18.98
CA ILE A 4 6.34 -10.02 19.82
C ILE A 4 5.37 -9.23 18.95
N TYR A 5 5.84 -8.09 18.42
CA TYR A 5 4.95 -7.14 17.76
C TYR A 5 4.41 -7.64 16.41
N CYS A 6 5.22 -8.30 15.58
CA CYS A 6 4.74 -8.87 14.32
C CYS A 6 3.64 -9.94 14.54
N PRO A 7 3.78 -10.90 15.48
CA PRO A 7 2.70 -11.81 15.88
C PRO A 7 1.43 -11.13 16.42
N GLU A 8 1.57 -10.06 17.22
CA GLU A 8 0.44 -9.26 17.69
C GLU A 8 -0.32 -8.61 16.54
N ILE A 9 0.41 -8.01 15.58
CA ILE A 9 -0.18 -7.42 14.37
C ILE A 9 -0.84 -8.49 13.50
N ALA A 10 -0.22 -9.67 13.34
CA ALA A 10 -0.85 -10.77 12.63
C ALA A 10 -2.18 -11.19 13.28
N SER A 11 -2.21 -11.25 14.61
CA SER A 11 -3.42 -11.58 15.37
C SER A 11 -4.49 -10.49 15.26
N LEU A 12 -4.10 -9.21 15.30
CA LEU A 12 -5.00 -8.08 15.07
C LEU A 12 -5.65 -8.15 13.69
N ILE A 13 -4.86 -8.37 12.63
CA ILE A 13 -5.36 -8.43 11.26
C ILE A 13 -6.33 -9.59 11.09
N LYS A 14 -6.00 -10.79 11.61
CA LYS A 14 -6.95 -11.93 11.60
C LYS A 14 -8.28 -11.58 12.27
N ARG A 15 -8.26 -10.90 13.43
CA ARG A 15 -9.49 -10.50 14.13
C ARG A 15 -10.30 -9.46 13.35
N LEU A 16 -9.65 -8.49 12.73
CA LEU A 16 -10.32 -7.41 12.00
C LEU A 16 -10.91 -7.88 10.66
N THR A 17 -10.24 -8.80 9.96
CA THR A 17 -10.58 -9.14 8.58
C THR A 17 -11.16 -10.54 8.40
N GLY A 18 -11.05 -11.40 9.41
CA GLY A 18 -11.46 -12.80 9.34
C GLY A 18 -10.57 -13.69 8.47
N CYS A 19 -9.39 -13.20 8.06
CA CYS A 19 -8.46 -14.02 7.27
C CYS A 19 -7.88 -15.19 8.08
N LYS A 20 -7.47 -16.26 7.40
CA LYS A 20 -6.94 -17.47 8.05
C LYS A 20 -5.45 -17.33 8.37
N ARG A 21 -4.68 -16.72 7.48
CA ARG A 21 -3.22 -16.59 7.57
C ARG A 21 -2.78 -15.16 7.32
N VAL A 22 -1.75 -14.72 8.05
CA VAL A 22 -1.15 -13.40 7.93
C VAL A 22 0.36 -13.55 7.98
N PHE A 23 1.06 -12.94 7.03
CA PHE A 23 2.50 -13.00 6.88
C PHE A 23 3.09 -11.60 6.94
N THR A 24 4.05 -11.38 7.83
CA THR A 24 4.81 -10.12 7.85
C THR A 24 5.82 -10.11 6.70
N VAL A 25 5.66 -9.14 5.80
CA VAL A 25 6.51 -8.94 4.62
C VAL A 25 7.66 -8.00 4.93
N THR A 26 7.39 -6.92 5.65
CA THR A 26 8.42 -5.97 6.09
C THR A 26 7.94 -5.26 7.34
N HIS A 27 8.88 -4.80 8.17
CA HIS A 27 8.60 -3.89 9.25
C HIS A 27 9.71 -2.85 9.35
N ARG A 28 9.37 -1.63 9.78
CA ARG A 28 10.31 -0.51 9.87
C ARG A 28 10.02 0.33 11.11
N VAL A 29 11.07 0.87 11.70
CA VAL A 29 10.97 1.95 12.68
C VAL A 29 11.31 3.26 11.97
N ARG A 30 10.44 4.26 12.06
CA ARG A 30 10.58 5.56 11.39
C ARG A 30 10.69 6.70 12.40
N GLY A 31 11.44 7.73 12.04
CA GLY A 31 11.64 8.94 12.85
C GLY A 31 12.64 8.79 14.01
N PHE A 32 13.20 7.60 14.23
CA PHE A 32 14.12 7.33 15.33
C PHE A 32 15.57 7.70 14.97
N LYS A 33 16.32 8.35 15.88
CA LYS A 33 17.70 8.84 15.65
C LYS A 33 18.69 7.79 15.12
N ALA A 34 18.43 6.49 15.30
CA ALA A 34 19.30 5.42 14.79
C ALA A 34 19.31 5.25 13.26
N THR A 35 18.42 5.90 12.50
CA THR A 35 18.47 5.92 11.02
C THR A 35 19.49 6.92 10.45
N ALA A 36 20.45 7.37 11.28
CA ALA A 36 21.44 8.42 10.98
C ALA A 36 22.27 8.18 9.71
N ASN A 37 22.39 6.94 9.24
CA ASN A 37 23.16 6.60 8.04
C ASN A 37 22.42 6.89 6.72
N ALA A 38 21.15 7.31 6.75
CA ALA A 38 20.39 7.73 5.57
C ALA A 38 19.39 8.85 5.92
N PRO A 39 19.84 10.11 6.08
CA PRO A 39 19.04 11.21 6.64
C PRO A 39 17.75 11.53 5.88
N ASN A 40 17.65 11.18 4.60
CA ASN A 40 16.45 11.40 3.78
C ASN A 40 15.42 10.25 3.83
N LEU A 41 15.82 9.03 4.25
CA LEU A 41 14.88 7.91 4.44
C LEU A 41 14.18 7.95 5.81
N ALA A 42 14.69 8.77 6.74
CA ALA A 42 14.21 8.88 8.11
C ALA A 42 12.99 9.80 8.27
N LYS A 43 12.76 10.70 7.30
CA LYS A 43 11.71 11.72 7.38
C LYS A 43 10.35 11.19 6.91
N PRO A 44 9.23 11.69 7.45
CA PRO A 44 7.90 11.40 6.92
C PRO A 44 7.81 11.76 5.44
N ILE A 45 7.29 10.84 4.63
CA ILE A 45 7.15 11.03 3.17
C ILE A 45 5.96 11.94 2.92
N ARG A 46 6.20 13.09 2.26
CA ARG A 46 5.16 14.10 1.97
C ARG A 46 4.34 13.79 0.72
N ILE A 47 4.93 13.04 -0.21
CA ILE A 47 4.30 12.72 -1.50
C ILE A 47 3.30 11.58 -1.27
N PRO A 48 2.02 11.75 -1.64
CA PRO A 48 1.06 10.67 -1.45
C PRO A 48 1.33 9.49 -2.37
N HIS A 49 1.22 8.30 -1.81
CA HIS A 49 1.56 7.05 -2.48
C HIS A 49 0.74 5.89 -1.94
N ASN A 50 0.76 4.79 -2.66
CA ASN A 50 0.35 3.50 -2.16
C ASN A 50 1.52 2.52 -2.32
N ASP A 51 1.81 1.83 -1.23
CA ASP A 51 3.05 1.11 -1.01
C ASP A 51 3.14 -0.20 -1.80
N THR A 52 2.01 -0.64 -2.36
CA THR A 52 1.93 -1.77 -3.28
C THR A 52 0.66 -1.70 -4.10
N THR A 53 0.73 -2.15 -5.35
CA THR A 53 -0.45 -2.39 -6.19
C THR A 53 -0.93 -3.85 -6.02
N PRO A 54 -2.08 -4.26 -6.61
CA PRO A 54 -2.43 -5.68 -6.71
C PRO A 54 -1.33 -6.52 -7.35
N LEU A 55 -0.71 -6.03 -8.44
CA LEU A 55 0.49 -6.65 -9.03
C LEU A 55 1.67 -6.72 -8.04
N GLY A 56 1.95 -5.63 -7.33
CA GLY A 56 3.00 -5.62 -6.30
C GLY A 56 2.77 -6.65 -5.20
N THR A 57 1.52 -6.95 -4.87
CA THR A 57 1.14 -7.98 -3.91
C THR A 57 1.35 -9.39 -4.47
N ARG A 58 0.99 -9.63 -5.74
CA ARG A 58 1.28 -10.88 -6.47
C ARG A 58 2.78 -11.16 -6.56
N GLN A 59 3.57 -10.13 -6.82
CA GLN A 59 5.02 -10.21 -6.83
C GLN A 59 5.55 -10.55 -5.43
N ALA A 60 5.03 -9.91 -4.38
CA ALA A 60 5.43 -10.19 -3.00
C ALA A 60 5.10 -11.62 -2.56
N ILE A 61 3.92 -12.14 -2.91
CA ILE A 61 3.53 -13.54 -2.64
C ILE A 61 4.56 -14.51 -3.20
N ARG A 62 5.03 -14.25 -4.42
CA ARG A 62 6.03 -15.11 -5.07
C ARG A 62 7.41 -14.92 -4.50
N TYR A 63 7.87 -13.70 -4.33
CA TYR A 63 9.30 -13.42 -4.23
C TYR A 63 9.77 -12.87 -2.89
N SER A 64 8.87 -12.56 -1.95
CA SER A 64 9.31 -11.98 -0.66
C SER A 64 9.74 -13.04 0.35
N ARG A 65 9.05 -14.18 0.42
CA ARG A 65 9.29 -15.24 1.42
C ARG A 65 8.82 -16.60 0.89
N HIS A 66 9.50 -17.68 1.25
CA HIS A 66 9.10 -19.04 0.86
C HIS A 66 7.82 -19.49 1.58
N ASP A 67 7.70 -19.24 2.89
CA ASP A 67 6.50 -19.62 3.67
C ASP A 67 5.20 -18.96 3.18
N LEU A 68 5.29 -17.73 2.65
CA LEU A 68 4.19 -17.04 2.01
C LEU A 68 3.86 -17.66 0.63
N ARG A 69 4.87 -18.03 -0.16
CA ARG A 69 4.69 -18.70 -1.45
C ARG A 69 3.98 -20.04 -1.26
N ASP A 70 4.46 -20.85 -0.32
CA ASP A 70 3.88 -22.17 0.01
C ASP A 70 2.43 -22.02 0.45
N ALA A 71 2.14 -21.01 1.28
CA ALA A 71 0.78 -20.71 1.72
C ALA A 71 -0.16 -20.31 0.58
N ALA A 72 0.37 -19.59 -0.41
CA ALA A 72 -0.40 -19.18 -1.58
C ALA A 72 -0.67 -20.36 -2.52
N GLU A 73 0.27 -21.30 -2.63
CA GLU A 73 0.07 -22.56 -3.34
C GLU A 73 -1.01 -23.41 -2.66
N GLU A 74 -0.93 -23.59 -1.33
CA GLU A 74 -1.93 -24.31 -0.54
C GLU A 74 -3.33 -23.67 -0.62
N ALA A 75 -3.41 -22.34 -0.70
CA ALA A 75 -4.66 -21.61 -0.84
C ALA A 75 -5.22 -21.66 -2.28
N GLY A 76 -4.52 -22.28 -3.23
CA GLY A 76 -4.93 -22.36 -4.63
C GLY A 76 -4.77 -21.05 -5.41
N ILE A 77 -4.09 -20.03 -4.84
CA ILE A 77 -3.86 -18.75 -5.51
C ILE A 77 -3.09 -19.02 -6.80
N LEU A 78 -1.92 -19.66 -6.71
CA LEU A 78 -1.05 -19.87 -7.87
C LEU A 78 -1.72 -20.70 -8.97
N ALA A 79 -2.58 -21.67 -8.59
CA ALA A 79 -3.35 -22.48 -9.54
C ALA A 79 -4.38 -21.65 -10.32
N VAL A 80 -5.13 -20.76 -9.64
CA VAL A 80 -6.06 -19.84 -10.31
C VAL A 80 -5.33 -18.88 -11.23
N GLU A 81 -4.19 -18.33 -10.78
CA GLU A 81 -3.40 -17.42 -11.62
C GLU A 81 -2.85 -18.12 -12.86
N GLN A 82 -2.44 -19.39 -12.75
CA GLN A 82 -1.98 -20.21 -13.88
C GLN A 82 -3.11 -20.52 -14.87
N ALA A 83 -4.31 -20.86 -14.38
CA ALA A 83 -5.47 -21.09 -15.25
C ALA A 83 -5.87 -19.82 -16.03
N LEU A 84 -5.79 -18.64 -15.39
CA LEU A 84 -6.02 -17.36 -16.04
C LEU A 84 -4.98 -17.08 -17.13
N TYR A 85 -3.70 -17.34 -16.86
CA TYR A 85 -2.63 -17.25 -17.86
C TYR A 85 -2.92 -18.09 -19.10
N GLU A 86 -3.34 -19.34 -18.90
CA GLU A 86 -3.70 -20.26 -19.98
C GLU A 86 -4.92 -19.76 -20.78
N SER A 87 -5.94 -19.24 -20.10
CA SER A 87 -7.13 -18.69 -20.77
C SER A 87 -6.90 -17.39 -21.54
N THR A 88 -5.91 -16.59 -21.11
CA THR A 88 -5.63 -15.27 -21.68
C THR A 88 -4.59 -15.32 -22.80
N HIS A 89 -4.27 -16.52 -23.32
CA HIS A 89 -3.27 -16.74 -24.37
C HIS A 89 -1.87 -16.23 -23.98
N GLY A 90 -1.50 -16.41 -22.70
CA GLY A 90 -0.13 -16.18 -22.25
C GLY A 90 0.11 -14.87 -21.51
N VAL A 91 -0.93 -14.25 -20.94
CA VAL A 91 -0.76 -13.04 -20.13
C VAL A 91 -0.49 -13.41 -18.67
N GLN A 92 0.73 -13.19 -18.18
CA GLN A 92 1.13 -13.62 -16.84
C GLN A 92 0.55 -12.71 -15.75
N ALA A 93 0.29 -13.30 -14.59
CA ALA A 93 -0.16 -12.55 -13.41
C ALA A 93 0.84 -11.47 -12.94
N VAL A 94 2.11 -11.60 -13.37
CA VAL A 94 3.18 -10.64 -13.05
C VAL A 94 3.43 -9.61 -14.18
N ASP A 95 2.71 -9.71 -15.30
CA ASP A 95 2.86 -8.80 -16.43
C ASP A 95 2.21 -7.45 -16.13
N LYS A 96 2.97 -6.37 -16.33
CA LYS A 96 2.53 -5.00 -16.04
C LYS A 96 1.45 -4.50 -16.98
N GLU A 97 1.45 -5.00 -18.20
CA GLU A 97 0.54 -4.57 -19.27
C GLU A 97 -0.83 -5.24 -19.16
N SER A 98 -0.98 -6.21 -18.26
CA SER A 98 -2.22 -6.96 -18.09
C SER A 98 -3.18 -6.30 -17.12
N GLN A 99 -4.00 -5.39 -17.62
CA GLN A 99 -5.26 -5.04 -16.94
C GLN A 99 -6.23 -6.23 -16.97
N THR A 100 -6.14 -7.06 -18.00
CA THR A 100 -6.96 -8.27 -18.20
C THR A 100 -6.92 -9.22 -17.01
N PHE A 101 -5.76 -9.40 -16.36
CA PHE A 101 -5.71 -10.26 -15.18
C PHE A 101 -6.54 -9.70 -14.02
N GLU A 102 -6.42 -8.40 -13.74
CA GLU A 102 -7.20 -7.74 -12.68
C GLU A 102 -8.70 -7.75 -13.00
N GLU A 103 -9.09 -7.64 -14.27
CA GLU A 103 -10.49 -7.73 -14.70
C GLU A 103 -11.08 -9.14 -14.55
N LEU A 104 -10.27 -10.17 -14.79
CA LEU A 104 -10.74 -11.56 -14.82
C LEU A 104 -10.58 -12.30 -13.50
N TYR A 105 -9.82 -11.78 -12.53
CA TYR A 105 -9.47 -12.53 -11.31
C TYR A 105 -10.68 -13.09 -10.53
N ASN A 106 -11.80 -12.35 -10.54
CA ASN A 106 -13.02 -12.74 -9.87
C ASN A 106 -14.16 -13.15 -10.82
N PHE A 107 -13.85 -13.46 -12.08
CA PHE A 107 -14.85 -13.80 -13.09
C PHE A 107 -14.53 -15.11 -13.83
N PRO A 108 -15.51 -16.02 -14.04
CA PRO A 108 -16.89 -15.96 -13.56
C PRO A 108 -17.05 -16.37 -12.08
N VAL A 109 -15.99 -16.92 -11.48
CA VAL A 109 -15.96 -17.35 -10.08
C VAL A 109 -14.86 -16.58 -9.35
N PRO A 110 -15.10 -16.07 -8.13
CA PRO A 110 -14.07 -15.42 -7.33
C PRO A 110 -12.85 -16.32 -7.07
N GLY A 111 -11.65 -15.80 -7.30
CA GLY A 111 -10.41 -16.44 -6.89
C GLY A 111 -10.20 -16.38 -5.37
N PRO A 112 -9.22 -17.12 -4.82
CA PRO A 112 -8.85 -17.02 -3.42
C PRO A 112 -8.47 -15.59 -3.02
N ARG A 113 -9.05 -15.08 -1.93
CA ARG A 113 -8.82 -13.70 -1.52
C ARG A 113 -7.47 -13.55 -0.83
N TYR A 114 -6.74 -12.49 -1.17
CA TYR A 114 -5.58 -12.02 -0.44
C TYR A 114 -5.47 -10.50 -0.52
N ALA A 115 -4.83 -9.89 0.48
CA ALA A 115 -4.76 -8.44 0.62
C ALA A 115 -3.47 -8.03 1.32
N THR A 116 -2.95 -6.85 0.98
CA THR A 116 -1.85 -6.24 1.72
C THR A 116 -2.37 -5.16 2.65
N TYR A 117 -1.95 -5.23 3.92
CA TYR A 117 -2.19 -4.19 4.91
C TYR A 117 -0.86 -3.61 5.38
N THR A 118 -0.85 -2.33 5.74
CA THR A 118 0.21 -1.74 6.56
C THR A 118 -0.38 -1.22 7.87
N VAL A 119 0.28 -1.54 8.98
CA VAL A 119 -0.15 -1.18 10.32
C VAL A 119 0.84 -0.24 10.94
N TRP A 120 0.34 0.89 11.42
CA TRP A 120 1.14 1.98 11.93
C TRP A 120 0.79 2.29 13.37
N ARG A 121 1.76 2.07 14.26
CA ARG A 121 1.68 2.43 15.68
C ARG A 121 2.68 3.51 16.01
N PRO A 122 2.28 4.60 16.65
CA PRO A 122 3.20 5.64 17.03
C PRO A 122 3.97 5.25 18.31
N LEU A 123 5.21 5.71 18.41
CA LEU A 123 6.07 5.50 19.58
C LEU A 123 5.91 6.60 20.64
N LYS A 124 5.23 7.69 20.28
CA LYS A 124 4.85 8.84 21.10
C LYS A 124 3.59 9.48 20.50
N PRO A 125 2.79 10.26 21.25
CA PRO A 125 1.65 10.97 20.68
C PRO A 125 2.02 11.75 19.41
N VAL A 126 1.19 11.67 18.38
CA VAL A 126 1.47 12.25 17.05
C VAL A 126 0.92 13.67 16.95
N THR A 127 1.75 14.65 17.33
CA THR A 127 1.40 16.08 17.30
C THR A 127 1.88 16.80 16.03
N ARG A 128 2.79 16.17 15.28
CA ARG A 128 3.31 16.64 13.99
C ARG A 128 3.45 15.47 13.04
N ASP A 129 3.20 15.73 11.76
CA ASP A 129 3.39 14.76 10.67
C ASP A 129 2.46 13.53 10.81
N PRO A 130 1.11 13.72 10.87
CA PRO A 130 0.19 12.59 10.92
C PRO A 130 0.26 11.78 9.63
N LEU A 131 -0.38 10.60 9.62
CA LEU A 131 -0.68 9.91 8.37
C LEU A 131 -2.02 10.42 7.87
N ALA A 132 -2.01 11.07 6.71
CA ALA A 132 -3.22 11.43 5.98
C ALA A 132 -3.48 10.40 4.89
N MET A 133 -4.76 10.12 4.65
CA MET A 133 -5.21 8.97 3.88
C MET A 133 -6.37 9.39 2.97
N VAL A 134 -6.43 8.80 1.79
CA VAL A 134 -7.56 8.96 0.87
C VAL A 134 -7.86 7.61 0.21
N PRO A 135 -9.15 7.19 0.13
CA PRO A 135 -9.53 5.98 -0.57
C PRO A 135 -9.12 6.03 -2.05
N ARG A 136 -8.63 4.92 -2.59
CA ARG A 136 -8.25 4.82 -4.01
C ARG A 136 -9.34 5.31 -4.96
N ARG A 137 -10.63 5.02 -4.68
CA ARG A 137 -11.76 5.42 -5.52
C ARG A 137 -11.91 6.94 -5.69
N GLU A 138 -11.50 7.72 -4.70
CA GLU A 138 -11.55 9.19 -4.79
C GLU A 138 -10.48 9.70 -5.76
N ILE A 139 -9.29 9.09 -5.76
CA ILE A 139 -8.23 9.41 -6.72
C ILE A 139 -8.59 8.93 -8.13
N ASP A 140 -9.15 7.73 -8.27
CA ASP A 140 -9.53 7.18 -9.58
C ASP A 140 -10.69 7.98 -10.22
N GLY A 141 -11.57 8.57 -9.41
CA GLY A 141 -12.67 9.44 -9.85
C GLY A 141 -12.29 10.91 -10.05
N ASP A 142 -11.10 11.32 -9.63
CA ASP A 142 -10.65 12.70 -9.74
C ASP A 142 -10.14 13.03 -11.17
N PRO A 143 -10.55 14.17 -11.75
CA PRO A 143 -10.18 14.54 -13.12
C PRO A 143 -8.71 14.94 -13.25
N ASP A 144 -8.06 15.41 -12.19
CA ASP A 144 -6.70 15.95 -12.20
C ASP A 144 -5.68 14.96 -11.63
N LEU A 145 -6.10 13.99 -10.82
CA LEU A 145 -5.20 13.04 -10.15
C LEU A 145 -5.12 11.69 -10.85
N VAL A 146 -3.97 11.03 -10.71
CA VAL A 146 -3.73 9.68 -11.22
C VAL A 146 -2.73 8.93 -10.35
N PHE A 147 -2.90 7.62 -10.24
CA PHE A 147 -1.87 6.73 -9.74
C PHE A 147 -0.82 6.45 -10.81
N TRP A 148 0.36 7.01 -10.63
CA TRP A 148 1.53 6.71 -11.45
C TRP A 148 2.29 5.52 -10.87
N ARG A 149 2.31 4.41 -11.61
CA ARG A 149 2.94 3.15 -11.19
C ARG A 149 4.44 3.13 -11.49
N TYR A 150 5.21 2.51 -10.61
CA TYR A 150 6.65 2.30 -10.76
C TYR A 150 7.11 1.08 -9.99
N ASP A 151 8.31 0.60 -10.31
CA ASP A 151 8.89 -0.56 -9.64
C ASP A 151 10.05 -0.16 -8.75
N ASN A 152 10.12 -0.81 -7.59
CA ASN A 152 11.32 -0.86 -6.78
C ASN A 152 11.95 -2.25 -6.86
N ARG A 153 13.28 -2.28 -6.95
CA ARG A 153 14.05 -3.51 -6.72
C ARG A 153 14.09 -3.81 -5.22
N VAL A 154 13.72 -5.02 -4.85
CA VAL A 154 13.63 -5.49 -3.46
C VAL A 154 14.41 -6.80 -3.33
N PRO A 155 15.26 -6.97 -2.31
CA PRO A 155 15.89 -8.25 -2.04
C PRO A 155 14.86 -9.32 -1.68
N GLY A 156 15.06 -10.55 -2.16
CA GLY A 156 14.28 -11.74 -1.82
C GLY A 156 15.17 -12.96 -1.57
N PRO A 157 14.60 -14.08 -1.09
CA PRO A 157 15.37 -15.29 -0.79
C PRO A 157 16.03 -15.93 -2.03
N ASP A 158 15.45 -15.73 -3.22
CA ASP A 158 15.95 -16.29 -4.49
C ASP A 158 16.67 -15.22 -5.34
N GLY A 159 16.97 -14.05 -4.76
CA GLY A 159 17.55 -12.90 -5.44
C GLY A 159 16.64 -11.66 -5.45
N ASP A 160 17.14 -10.60 -6.06
CA ASP A 160 16.40 -9.35 -6.21
C ASP A 160 15.17 -9.53 -7.12
N TRP A 161 14.05 -8.94 -6.72
CA TRP A 161 12.80 -8.95 -7.48
C TRP A 161 12.22 -7.53 -7.59
N LEU A 162 11.26 -7.35 -8.49
CA LEU A 162 10.58 -6.07 -8.68
C LEU A 162 9.25 -6.07 -7.93
N ARG A 163 9.03 -5.05 -7.10
CA ARG A 163 7.73 -4.76 -6.51
C ARG A 163 7.15 -3.53 -7.16
N GLN A 164 5.93 -3.62 -7.67
CA GLN A 164 5.19 -2.46 -8.16
C GLN A 164 4.54 -1.68 -7.01
N LEU A 165 4.72 -0.37 -7.04
CA LEU A 165 4.15 0.64 -6.16
C LEU A 165 3.50 1.71 -7.03
N GLU A 166 2.87 2.68 -6.38
CA GLU A 166 2.28 3.82 -7.07
C GLU A 166 2.37 5.11 -6.26
N MET A 167 2.54 6.23 -6.96
CA MET A 167 2.44 7.57 -6.39
C MET A 167 1.22 8.27 -6.95
N VAL A 168 0.58 9.11 -6.14
CA VAL A 168 -0.43 10.04 -6.65
C VAL A 168 0.30 11.20 -7.34
N LYS A 169 -0.06 11.47 -8.58
CA LYS A 169 0.45 12.59 -9.38
C LYS A 169 -0.70 13.37 -10.00
N LEU A 170 -0.41 14.61 -10.41
CA LEU A 170 -1.24 15.32 -11.37
C LEU A 170 -1.12 14.68 -12.75
N ARG A 171 -2.22 14.61 -13.49
CA ARG A 171 -2.22 14.22 -14.89
C ARG A 171 -1.52 15.30 -15.74
N THR A 172 -0.82 14.87 -16.78
CA THR A 172 0.00 15.78 -17.60
C THR A 172 -0.83 16.86 -18.28
N ASP A 173 -2.06 16.55 -18.70
CA ASP A 173 -3.03 17.49 -19.28
C ASP A 173 -3.57 18.50 -18.25
N ALA A 174 -3.74 18.09 -16.99
CA ALA A 174 -4.06 19.00 -15.89
C ALA A 174 -2.93 20.00 -15.59
N VAL A 175 -1.67 19.65 -15.93
CA VAL A 175 -0.50 20.54 -15.78
C VAL A 175 -0.44 21.61 -16.88
N VAL A 176 -0.88 21.32 -18.12
CA VAL A 176 -0.83 22.30 -19.23
C VAL A 176 -1.76 23.50 -19.01
N LEU A 177 -2.82 23.33 -18.21
CA LEU A 177 -3.75 24.41 -17.85
C LEU A 177 -3.22 25.36 -16.77
N ARG A 178 -2.07 25.06 -16.16
CA ARG A 178 -1.52 25.85 -15.06
C ARG A 178 -0.12 26.32 -15.48
N GLU A 179 0.03 27.62 -15.74
CA GLU A 179 1.31 28.25 -16.10
C GLU A 179 2.47 27.68 -15.27
N GLN A 180 3.67 27.56 -15.85
CA GLN A 180 4.86 27.02 -15.16
C GLN A 180 4.98 27.62 -13.75
N LEU A 181 4.60 26.82 -12.76
CA LEU A 181 4.58 27.28 -11.38
C LEU A 181 6.02 27.57 -10.95
N GLY A 182 6.23 28.74 -10.37
CA GLY A 182 7.46 28.99 -9.60
C GLY A 182 7.57 27.94 -8.48
N GLY A 183 8.80 27.58 -8.08
CA GLY A 183 9.05 26.49 -7.12
C GLY A 183 8.33 26.62 -5.77
N ASP A 184 7.88 27.82 -5.41
CA ASP A 184 7.16 28.13 -4.16
C ASP A 184 5.66 28.41 -4.35
N GLN A 185 5.13 28.35 -5.59
CA GLN A 185 3.70 28.56 -5.82
C GLN A 185 2.89 27.32 -5.42
N VAL A 186 2.01 27.51 -4.44
CA VAL A 186 0.98 26.55 -4.07
C VAL A 186 -0.26 26.83 -4.89
N ILE A 187 -0.75 25.85 -5.66
CA ILE A 187 -2.08 25.91 -6.24
C ILE A 187 -3.03 25.09 -5.38
N GLU A 188 -4.11 25.71 -4.93
CA GLU A 188 -5.24 24.97 -4.39
C GLU A 188 -5.94 24.22 -5.52
N ALA A 189 -5.88 22.89 -5.48
CA ALA A 189 -6.67 22.03 -6.35
C ALA A 189 -7.96 21.64 -5.61
N ALA A 190 -9.08 21.57 -6.34
CA ALA A 190 -10.33 20.98 -5.85
C ALA A 190 -10.23 19.44 -5.81
N GLY A 191 -9.22 18.93 -5.10
CA GLY A 191 -8.97 17.50 -4.95
C GLY A 191 -9.82 16.87 -3.84
N PRO A 192 -9.71 15.55 -3.66
CA PRO A 192 -10.49 14.85 -2.65
C PRO A 192 -10.09 15.27 -1.23
N ALA A 193 -11.01 15.07 -0.29
CA ALA A 193 -10.70 15.23 1.13
C ALA A 193 -9.69 14.17 1.58
N TRP A 194 -8.69 14.60 2.35
CA TRP A 194 -7.71 13.71 2.98
C TRP A 194 -8.00 13.65 4.47
N ASP A 195 -8.26 12.43 4.96
CA ASP A 195 -8.56 12.19 6.37
C ASP A 195 -7.28 11.85 7.13
N TYR A 196 -7.17 12.32 8.38
CA TYR A 196 -6.12 11.91 9.29
C TYR A 196 -6.66 11.82 10.72
N LEU A 197 -6.00 11.02 11.54
CA LEU A 197 -6.28 10.94 12.98
C LEU A 197 -5.46 12.01 13.71
N PRO A 198 -6.09 13.08 14.25
CA PRO A 198 -5.38 14.09 15.03
C PRO A 198 -4.86 13.49 16.33
N ASP A 199 -3.68 13.92 16.76
CA ASP A 199 -3.08 13.55 18.05
C ASP A 199 -3.11 12.04 18.33
N GLN A 200 -2.81 11.20 17.33
CA GLN A 200 -2.81 9.74 17.47
C GLN A 200 -1.98 9.30 18.70
N GLN A 201 -2.59 8.55 19.61
CA GLN A 201 -2.00 8.11 20.87
C GLN A 201 -1.21 6.79 20.71
N ILE A 202 -0.35 6.49 21.69
CA ILE A 202 0.61 5.35 21.65
C ILE A 202 -0.02 3.96 21.74
N ASP A 203 -1.26 3.90 22.19
CA ASP A 203 -2.12 2.72 22.29
C ASP A 203 -3.06 2.57 21.09
N GLU A 204 -3.07 3.55 20.18
CA GLU A 204 -3.83 3.50 18.94
C GLU A 204 -2.99 2.95 17.78
N VAL A 205 -3.66 2.29 16.84
CA VAL A 205 -3.03 1.78 15.60
C VAL A 205 -3.90 2.14 14.40
N LEU A 206 -3.24 2.56 13.32
CA LEU A 206 -3.89 2.71 12.02
C LEU A 206 -3.65 1.44 11.22
N VAL A 207 -4.73 0.82 10.72
CA VAL A 207 -4.68 -0.31 9.80
C VAL A 207 -5.10 0.18 8.43
N VAL A 208 -4.19 0.11 7.47
CA VAL A 208 -4.36 0.66 6.13
C VAL A 208 -4.39 -0.47 5.11
N GLN A 209 -5.46 -0.59 4.34
CA GLN A 209 -5.52 -1.50 3.20
C GLN A 209 -4.78 -0.88 2.01
N LEU A 210 -3.75 -1.57 1.52
CA LEU A 210 -2.94 -1.14 0.39
C LEU A 210 -3.40 -1.80 -0.92
N SER A 211 -3.87 -3.05 -0.84
CA SER A 211 -4.43 -3.80 -1.97
C SER A 211 -5.32 -4.93 -1.43
N ASP A 212 -6.31 -5.36 -2.22
CA ASP A 212 -7.17 -6.50 -1.89
C ASP A 212 -7.71 -7.13 -3.17
N THR A 213 -7.54 -8.44 -3.37
CA THR A 213 -8.07 -9.07 -4.57
C THR A 213 -9.59 -9.11 -4.64
N ALA A 214 -10.30 -8.91 -3.53
CA ALA A 214 -11.75 -8.72 -3.54
C ALA A 214 -12.17 -7.40 -4.22
N SER A 215 -11.24 -6.48 -4.48
CA SER A 215 -11.50 -5.27 -5.25
C SER A 215 -11.36 -5.45 -6.76
N LEU A 216 -10.97 -6.65 -7.22
CA LEU A 216 -10.67 -6.93 -8.63
C LEU A 216 -11.90 -7.46 -9.37
N GLY A 217 -11.94 -7.22 -10.68
CA GLY A 217 -12.99 -7.71 -11.56
C GLY A 217 -14.36 -7.02 -11.43
N PRO A 218 -15.32 -7.43 -12.27
CA PRO A 218 -16.66 -6.84 -12.30
C PRO A 218 -17.42 -7.13 -11.01
N GLY A 219 -18.13 -6.12 -10.49
CA GLY A 219 -18.95 -6.26 -9.28
C GLY A 219 -18.18 -6.16 -7.96
N ALA A 220 -16.90 -5.77 -8.00
CA ALA A 220 -16.11 -5.49 -6.82
C ALA A 220 -16.78 -4.44 -5.91
N THR A 221 -16.93 -4.77 -4.62
CA THR A 221 -17.53 -3.89 -3.60
C THR A 221 -16.51 -3.44 -2.54
N VAL A 222 -15.29 -3.97 -2.60
CA VAL A 222 -14.18 -3.63 -1.70
C VAL A 222 -13.30 -2.57 -2.35
N GLY A 223 -12.83 -1.59 -1.58
CA GLY A 223 -11.92 -0.56 -2.08
C GLY A 223 -10.54 -1.11 -2.44
N GLY A 224 -9.99 -0.75 -3.61
CA GLY A 224 -8.73 -1.32 -4.12
C GLY A 224 -7.44 -0.86 -3.46
N GLY A 225 -7.51 -0.07 -2.39
CA GLY A 225 -6.35 0.44 -1.66
C GLY A 225 -6.58 1.84 -1.10
N THR A 226 -5.57 2.35 -0.41
CA THR A 226 -5.61 3.66 0.24
C THR A 226 -4.30 4.38 -0.01
N ALA A 227 -4.36 5.51 -0.72
CA ALA A 227 -3.21 6.39 -0.81
C ALA A 227 -2.99 7.05 0.55
N HIS A 228 -1.73 7.18 0.93
CA HIS A 228 -1.36 7.80 2.19
C HIS A 228 -0.10 8.64 2.03
N ALA A 229 0.01 9.65 2.88
CA ALA A 229 1.17 10.52 2.98
C ALA A 229 1.29 11.02 4.42
N SER A 230 2.35 11.76 4.70
CA SER A 230 2.43 12.55 5.92
C SER A 230 2.53 14.02 5.55
N PRO A 231 1.41 14.74 5.34
CA PRO A 231 1.45 16.14 4.94
C PRO A 231 1.97 17.02 6.09
N GLY A 232 2.53 18.17 5.74
CA GLY A 232 2.82 19.21 6.74
C GLY A 232 1.52 19.89 7.14
N LEU A 233 1.22 19.96 8.44
CA LEU A 233 0.02 20.60 8.96
C LEU A 233 0.13 22.14 9.07
N GLY A 234 1.22 22.73 8.56
CA GLY A 234 1.49 24.16 8.74
C GLY A 234 1.48 24.56 10.22
N HIS A 235 0.68 25.59 10.55
CA HIS A 235 0.55 26.12 11.91
C HIS A 235 -0.23 25.18 12.86
N ALA A 236 -0.98 24.21 12.35
CA ALA A 236 -1.72 23.25 13.17
C ALA A 236 -0.82 22.11 13.71
N GLY A 237 0.36 21.91 13.11
CA GLY A 237 1.33 20.93 13.61
C GLY A 237 2.21 21.51 14.72
N TYR A 238 2.44 20.75 15.78
CA TYR A 238 3.23 21.20 16.94
C TYR A 238 4.09 20.07 17.52
N GLY A 239 5.07 20.42 18.36
CA GLY A 239 5.98 19.44 18.96
C GLY A 239 6.89 18.75 17.94
N ASP A 240 7.28 17.52 18.25
CA ASP A 240 8.23 16.74 17.45
C ASP A 240 7.57 15.96 16.33
N ALA A 241 8.35 15.61 15.31
CA ALA A 241 7.90 14.76 14.20
C ALA A 241 7.47 13.38 14.71
N ARG A 242 6.49 12.79 14.00
CA ARG A 242 6.04 11.42 14.18
C ARG A 242 7.21 10.44 14.25
N GLU A 243 7.19 9.62 15.30
CA GLU A 243 7.99 8.40 15.42
C GLU A 243 7.03 7.23 15.46
N SER A 244 7.27 6.20 14.64
CA SER A 244 6.32 5.09 14.54
C SER A 244 6.97 3.80 14.08
N VAL A 245 6.28 2.71 14.39
CA VAL A 245 6.55 1.38 13.85
C VAL A 245 5.52 1.10 12.76
N GLU A 246 6.03 0.74 11.59
CA GLU A 246 5.27 0.26 10.44
C GLU A 246 5.46 -1.26 10.34
N VAL A 247 4.36 -2.02 10.22
CA VAL A 247 4.38 -3.45 9.91
C VAL A 247 3.49 -3.70 8.71
N ARG A 248 4.08 -4.20 7.62
CA ARG A 248 3.37 -4.58 6.41
C ARG A 248 3.13 -6.07 6.39
N VAL A 249 1.89 -6.46 6.13
CA VAL A 249 1.48 -7.85 6.11
C VAL A 249 0.68 -8.19 4.87
N ILE A 250 0.73 -9.47 4.49
CA ILE A 250 -0.19 -10.06 3.51
C ILE A 250 -1.12 -11.02 4.25
N ALA A 251 -2.42 -10.81 4.07
CA ALA A 251 -3.49 -11.65 4.59
C ALA A 251 -4.00 -12.59 3.48
N ILE A 252 -4.25 -13.85 3.81
CA ILE A 252 -4.85 -14.87 2.94
C ILE A 252 -6.07 -15.47 3.65
N TRP A 253 -7.20 -15.54 2.94
CA TRP A 253 -8.47 -16.09 3.44
C TRP A 253 -8.66 -17.55 3.06
#